data_AF-A0AAV3AI46-F1
#
_entry.id   AF-A0AAV3AI46-F1
#
_cell.length_a   1.000
_cell.length_b   1.000
_cell.length_c   1.000
_cell.angle_alpha   90.00
_cell.angle_beta   90.00
_cell.angle_gamma   90.00
#
_symmetry.space_group_name_H-M   'P 1'
#
loop_
_entity.id
_entity.type
_entity.pdbx_description
1 polymer ?
#
loop_
_entity_poly.entity_id
_entity_poly.type
_entity_poly.pdbx_seq_one_letter_code
_entity_poly.pdbx_strand_id
1 'polypeptide(L)'
;MADVKVKQEGADAAEIENRIIELCQQFPHGITDQVIQNEMPHIEAKQRAMAINRLLSVGQLDLLRSGTGLLYRLKDTQTAGKMKGSDNQEKLVYQIIEDAGNKGIWSRDIRYKSNLPLTEINKILKNMESKKLIKAVKSVAASKKKVYMLYNVQPDRSVTGGAWYSDQDFESEFVEVLNQQCFKFLQTKAEAARDSKQNPMIQRNSSYASSHEVWKYICELGISKVK
;
A
#
# COMPACT_ATOMS: atom_id res chain seq x y z
N MET A 1 26.40 -46.34 -53.11
CA MET A 1 25.46 -46.35 -51.97
C MET A 1 25.76 -45.09 -51.18
N ALA A 2 24.87 -44.11 -51.25
CA ALA A 2 25.03 -42.85 -50.53
C ALA A 2 24.33 -43.01 -49.17
N ASP A 3 25.12 -43.02 -48.10
CA ASP A 3 24.61 -43.01 -46.73
C ASP A 3 23.83 -41.73 -46.48
N VAL A 4 22.52 -41.87 -46.39
CA VAL A 4 21.60 -40.79 -46.01
C VAL A 4 21.75 -40.58 -44.50
N LYS A 5 22.54 -39.56 -44.11
CA LYS A 5 22.52 -39.01 -42.74
C LYS A 5 21.15 -38.37 -42.49
N VAL A 6 20.23 -39.17 -41.96
CA VAL A 6 18.94 -38.71 -41.47
C VAL A 6 19.18 -37.73 -40.32
N LYS A 7 18.63 -36.52 -40.42
CA LYS A 7 18.60 -35.50 -39.36
C LYS A 7 17.82 -36.05 -38.15
N GLN A 8 18.54 -36.61 -37.18
CA GLN A 8 18.03 -37.12 -35.90
C GLN A 8 18.09 -36.08 -34.76
N GLU A 9 18.56 -34.86 -35.01
CA GLU A 9 18.86 -33.87 -33.95
C GLU A 9 17.63 -33.31 -33.20
N GLY A 10 16.44 -33.37 -33.79
CA GLY A 10 15.23 -32.77 -33.19
C GLY A 10 14.56 -33.62 -32.11
N ALA A 11 14.67 -34.95 -32.21
CA ALA A 11 14.05 -35.89 -31.28
C ALA A 11 14.89 -36.05 -30.00
N ASP A 12 16.20 -36.19 -30.15
CA ASP A 12 17.14 -36.29 -29.02
C ASP A 12 17.03 -35.08 -28.08
N ALA A 13 16.99 -33.86 -28.63
CA ALA A 13 16.97 -32.65 -27.79
C ALA A 13 15.73 -32.59 -26.86
N ALA A 14 14.56 -32.98 -27.35
CA ALA A 14 13.33 -33.01 -26.55
C ALA A 14 13.35 -34.13 -25.50
N GLU A 15 13.94 -35.28 -25.82
CA GLU A 15 14.12 -36.38 -24.86
C GLU A 15 15.07 -35.99 -23.72
N ILE A 16 16.16 -35.29 -24.05
CA ILE A 16 17.12 -34.78 -23.06
C ILE A 16 16.43 -33.75 -22.14
N GLU A 17 15.65 -32.83 -22.71
CA GLU A 17 14.88 -31.85 -21.93
C GLU A 17 13.89 -32.53 -20.97
N ASN A 18 13.11 -33.49 -21.47
CA ASN A 18 12.16 -34.26 -20.64
C ASN A 18 12.86 -35.02 -19.52
N ARG A 19 14.02 -35.63 -19.80
CA ARG A 19 14.76 -36.38 -18.79
C ARG A 19 15.35 -35.47 -17.70
N ILE A 20 15.81 -34.27 -18.05
CA ILE A 20 16.26 -33.27 -17.07
C ILE A 20 15.09 -32.83 -16.16
N ILE A 21 13.89 -32.66 -16.74
CA ILE A 21 12.67 -32.36 -15.98
C ILE A 21 12.35 -33.48 -15.00
N GLU A 22 12.36 -34.74 -15.44
CA GLU A 22 12.14 -35.91 -14.57
C GLU A 22 13.14 -35.96 -13.41
N LEU A 23 14.42 -35.71 -13.67
CA LEU A 23 15.44 -35.68 -12.62
C LEU A 23 15.19 -34.56 -11.61
N CYS A 24 14.78 -33.38 -12.07
CA CYS A 24 14.40 -32.30 -11.17
C CYS A 24 13.13 -32.62 -10.35
N GLN A 25 12.23 -33.48 -10.84
CA GLN A 25 11.07 -33.95 -10.06
C GLN A 25 11.48 -34.94 -8.96
N GLN A 26 12.46 -35.79 -9.24
CA GLN A 26 13.00 -36.75 -8.27
C GLN A 26 13.80 -36.06 -7.15
N PHE A 27 14.40 -34.90 -7.43
CA PHE A 27 15.21 -34.13 -6.48
C PHE A 27 14.64 -32.71 -6.27
N PRO A 28 13.67 -32.52 -5.36
CA PRO A 28 13.02 -31.22 -5.11
C PRO A 28 13.97 -30.10 -4.66
N HIS A 29 15.11 -30.45 -4.08
CA HIS A 29 16.13 -29.50 -3.62
C HIS A 29 17.07 -29.01 -4.75
N GLY A 30 16.92 -29.54 -5.96
CA GLY A 30 17.73 -29.21 -7.13
C GLY A 30 18.80 -30.25 -7.44
N ILE A 31 19.22 -30.29 -8.70
CA ILE A 31 20.23 -31.21 -9.26
C ILE A 31 21.46 -30.43 -9.73
N THR A 32 22.63 -31.05 -9.67
CA THR A 32 23.88 -30.47 -10.23
C THR A 32 24.15 -31.04 -11.62
N ASP A 33 25.03 -30.40 -12.39
CA ASP A 33 25.46 -30.91 -13.71
C ASP A 33 26.03 -32.34 -13.62
N GLN A 34 26.67 -32.70 -12.50
CA GLN A 34 27.20 -34.04 -12.25
C GLN A 34 26.10 -35.09 -12.13
N VAL A 35 24.95 -34.76 -11.51
CA VAL A 35 23.81 -35.69 -11.40
C VAL A 35 23.24 -35.97 -12.79
N ILE A 36 23.12 -34.92 -13.63
CA ILE A 36 22.65 -35.05 -15.00
C ILE A 36 23.63 -35.89 -15.84
N GLN A 37 24.94 -35.69 -15.65
CA GLN A 37 25.97 -36.47 -16.34
C GLN A 37 25.99 -37.95 -15.92
N ASN A 38 25.75 -38.26 -14.65
CA ASN A 38 25.73 -39.65 -14.16
C ASN A 38 24.51 -40.44 -14.67
N GLU A 39 23.35 -39.79 -14.77
CA GLU A 39 22.12 -40.40 -15.28
C GLU A 39 22.13 -40.54 -16.81
N MET A 40 22.82 -39.64 -17.51
CA MET A 40 22.92 -39.64 -18.97
C MET A 40 24.38 -39.53 -19.43
N PRO A 41 25.19 -40.59 -19.26
CA PRO A 41 26.61 -40.57 -19.60
C PRO A 41 26.87 -40.59 -21.12
N HIS A 42 25.86 -40.91 -21.93
CA HIS A 42 25.92 -40.96 -23.39
C HIS A 42 25.75 -39.58 -24.05
N ILE A 43 25.40 -38.54 -23.29
CA ILE A 43 25.16 -37.19 -23.80
C ILE A 43 26.42 -36.34 -23.67
N GLU A 44 26.81 -35.68 -24.77
CA GLU A 44 27.91 -34.72 -24.75
C GLU A 44 27.60 -33.49 -23.89
N ALA A 45 28.62 -32.93 -23.22
CA ALA A 45 28.48 -31.73 -22.40
C ALA A 45 27.85 -30.55 -23.15
N LYS A 46 28.10 -30.42 -24.46
CA LYS A 46 27.53 -29.37 -25.30
C LYS A 46 26.01 -29.52 -25.45
N GLN A 47 25.52 -30.73 -25.71
CA GLN A 47 24.09 -31.00 -25.86
C GLN A 47 23.34 -30.80 -24.53
N ARG A 48 23.95 -31.24 -23.42
CA ARG A 48 23.42 -31.01 -22.07
C ARG A 48 23.30 -29.53 -21.74
N ALA A 49 24.36 -28.75 -22.00
CA ALA A 49 24.35 -27.31 -21.79
C ALA A 49 23.28 -26.62 -22.66
N MET A 50 23.10 -27.06 -23.90
CA MET A 50 22.04 -26.53 -24.78
C MET A 50 20.64 -26.83 -24.23
N ALA A 51 20.38 -28.04 -23.75
CA ALA A 51 19.09 -28.40 -23.16
C ALA A 51 18.82 -27.61 -21.86
N ILE A 52 19.81 -27.48 -20.98
CA ILE A 52 19.71 -26.68 -19.74
C ILE A 52 19.41 -25.21 -20.08
N ASN A 53 20.18 -24.62 -21.01
CA ASN A 53 19.97 -23.24 -21.42
C ASN A 53 18.59 -23.04 -22.05
N ARG A 54 18.07 -24.02 -22.79
CA ARG A 54 16.73 -23.99 -23.35
C ARG A 54 15.67 -24.03 -22.26
N LEU A 55 15.76 -24.97 -21.31
CA LEU A 55 14.83 -25.06 -20.17
C LEU A 55 14.86 -23.81 -19.27
N LEU A 56 16.02 -23.20 -19.08
CA LEU A 56 16.17 -21.90 -18.41
C LEU A 56 15.51 -20.77 -19.21
N SER A 57 15.69 -20.74 -20.54
CA SER A 57 15.10 -19.71 -21.42
C SER A 57 13.57 -19.81 -21.52
N VAL A 58 13.02 -21.03 -21.46
CA VAL A 58 11.56 -21.28 -21.40
C VAL A 58 11.01 -21.03 -19.99
N GLY A 59 11.89 -20.88 -18.99
CA GLY A 59 11.52 -20.57 -17.61
C GLY A 59 10.96 -21.75 -16.85
N GLN A 60 11.29 -22.98 -17.25
CA GLN A 60 10.92 -24.21 -16.53
C GLN A 60 11.89 -24.55 -15.40
N LEU A 61 13.12 -24.05 -15.45
CA LEU A 61 14.14 -24.24 -14.41
C LEU A 61 14.54 -22.91 -13.74
N ASP A 62 14.87 -22.98 -12.45
CA ASP A 62 15.59 -21.94 -11.71
C ASP A 62 17.06 -22.34 -11.55
N LEU A 63 17.96 -21.37 -11.73
CA LEU A 63 19.38 -21.50 -11.46
C LEU A 63 19.71 -20.97 -10.06
N LEU A 64 20.21 -21.83 -9.18
CA LEU A 64 20.66 -21.48 -7.84
C LEU A 64 22.18 -21.68 -7.73
N ARG A 65 22.84 -20.85 -6.93
CA ARG A 65 24.27 -20.97 -6.65
C ARG A 65 24.45 -21.46 -5.21
N SER A 66 24.98 -22.67 -5.05
CA SER A 66 25.45 -23.19 -3.77
C SER A 66 26.96 -23.04 -3.66
N GLY A 67 27.49 -23.05 -2.44
CA GLY A 67 28.94 -22.95 -2.19
C GLY A 67 29.77 -24.03 -2.91
N THR A 68 29.13 -25.12 -3.34
CA THR A 68 29.74 -26.26 -4.03
C THR A 68 29.47 -26.32 -5.55
N GLY A 69 28.70 -25.37 -6.12
CA GLY A 69 28.41 -25.36 -7.56
C GLY A 69 27.07 -24.75 -7.94
N LEU A 70 26.70 -24.91 -9.23
CA LEU A 70 25.39 -24.54 -9.76
C LEU A 70 24.38 -25.66 -9.49
N LEU A 71 23.19 -25.28 -9.03
CA LEU A 71 22.03 -26.15 -8.81
C LEU A 71 20.90 -25.73 -9.74
N TYR A 72 20.30 -26.70 -10.41
CA TYR A 72 19.14 -26.53 -11.27
C TYR A 72 17.92 -27.13 -10.58
N ARG A 73 16.86 -26.37 -10.41
CA ARG A 73 15.62 -26.85 -9.78
C ARG A 73 14.45 -26.56 -10.70
N LEU A 74 13.46 -27.45 -10.73
CA LEU A 74 12.19 -27.14 -11.38
C LEU A 74 11.58 -25.90 -10.76
N LYS A 75 11.16 -24.98 -11.64
CA LYS A 75 10.43 -23.81 -11.24
C LYS A 75 9.00 -24.25 -10.93
N ASP A 76 8.56 -23.98 -9.70
CA ASP A 76 7.17 -24.23 -9.32
C ASP A 76 6.27 -23.41 -10.26
N THR A 77 5.47 -24.06 -11.11
CA THR A 77 4.50 -23.36 -11.97
C THR A 77 3.48 -22.58 -11.14
N GLN A 78 3.31 -22.93 -9.87
CA GLN A 78 2.57 -22.16 -8.87
C GLN A 78 3.26 -20.86 -8.46
N THR A 79 4.59 -20.78 -8.42
CA THR A 79 5.32 -19.56 -8.03
C THR A 79 5.74 -18.72 -9.23
N ALA A 80 6.00 -19.33 -10.40
CA ALA A 80 6.31 -18.62 -11.64
C ALA A 80 5.13 -17.83 -12.22
N GLY A 81 3.91 -18.40 -12.13
CA GLY A 81 2.68 -17.72 -12.57
C GLY A 81 2.12 -16.72 -11.55
N LYS A 82 2.51 -16.85 -10.26
CA LYS A 82 2.02 -16.00 -9.16
C LYS A 82 3.01 -14.95 -8.67
N MET A 83 4.29 -15.01 -9.05
CA MET A 83 5.17 -13.83 -9.05
C MET A 83 4.97 -13.05 -10.36
N LYS A 84 3.71 -12.68 -10.65
CA LYS A 84 3.43 -11.65 -11.67
C LYS A 84 4.16 -10.39 -11.23
N GLY A 85 4.96 -9.76 -12.10
CA GLY A 85 5.61 -8.49 -11.80
C GLY A 85 4.65 -7.41 -11.22
N SER A 86 3.35 -7.53 -11.53
CA SER A 86 2.27 -6.76 -10.91
C SER A 86 2.24 -6.83 -9.37
N ASP A 87 2.52 -7.99 -8.78
CA ASP A 87 2.50 -8.19 -7.32
C ASP A 87 3.71 -7.54 -6.64
N ASN A 88 4.87 -7.52 -7.32
CA ASN A 88 6.05 -6.80 -6.84
C ASN A 88 5.85 -5.28 -6.92
N GLN A 89 5.24 -4.79 -8.00
CA GLN A 89 4.86 -3.38 -8.12
C GLN A 89 3.80 -2.98 -7.09
N GLU A 90 2.79 -3.84 -6.84
CA GLU A 90 1.77 -3.65 -5.81
C GLU A 90 2.43 -3.58 -4.42
N LYS A 91 3.34 -4.50 -4.09
CA LYS A 91 4.11 -4.46 -2.83
C LYS A 91 4.94 -3.19 -2.67
N LEU A 92 5.63 -2.76 -3.72
CA LEU A 92 6.43 -1.54 -3.69
C LEU A 92 5.56 -0.30 -3.42
N VAL A 93 4.43 -0.18 -4.13
CA VAL A 93 3.48 0.94 -3.92
C VAL A 93 2.91 0.90 -2.50
N TYR A 94 2.65 -0.29 -1.95
CA TYR A 94 2.16 -0.46 -0.59
C TYR A 94 3.16 0.07 0.44
N GLN A 95 4.43 -0.34 0.34
CA GLN A 95 5.50 0.14 1.22
C GLN A 95 5.67 1.65 1.17
N ILE A 96 5.61 2.25 -0.03
CA ILE A 96 5.69 3.71 -0.19
C ILE A 96 4.53 4.44 0.52
N ILE A 97 3.33 3.85 0.55
CA ILE A 97 2.16 4.41 1.24
C ILE A 97 2.27 4.19 2.75
N GLU A 98 2.77 3.05 3.19
CA GLU A 98 3.04 2.73 4.59
C GLU A 98 4.06 3.72 5.19
N ASP A 99 5.16 3.99 4.49
CA ASP A 99 6.18 4.96 4.88
C ASP A 99 5.64 6.39 5.02
N ALA A 100 4.56 6.73 4.31
CA ALA A 100 3.95 8.06 4.37
C ALA A 100 3.08 8.28 5.61
N GLY A 101 2.66 7.19 6.28
CA GLY A 101 1.91 7.23 7.52
C GLY A 101 0.61 8.05 7.45
N ASN A 102 0.38 8.86 8.50
CA ASN A 102 -0.87 9.59 8.73
C ASN A 102 -1.05 10.85 7.86
N LYS A 103 0.03 11.39 7.29
CA LYS A 103 -0.03 12.50 6.31
C LYS A 103 -0.47 12.02 4.94
N GLY A 104 -0.25 10.74 4.65
CA GLY A 104 -0.50 10.13 3.35
C GLY A 104 0.43 10.64 2.25
N ILE A 105 0.27 10.10 1.06
CA ILE A 105 1.11 10.42 -0.10
C ILE A 105 0.28 10.68 -1.36
N TRP A 106 0.71 11.63 -2.19
CA TRP A 106 0.05 11.91 -3.46
C TRP A 106 0.50 10.93 -4.55
N SER A 107 -0.40 10.57 -5.47
CA SER A 107 -0.08 9.72 -6.63
C SER A 107 1.12 10.20 -7.45
N ARG A 108 1.35 11.51 -7.51
CA ARG A 108 2.53 12.08 -8.15
C ARG A 108 3.82 11.71 -7.42
N ASP A 109 3.82 11.77 -6.10
CA ASP A 109 4.99 11.42 -5.29
C ASP A 109 5.22 9.91 -5.26
N ILE A 110 4.14 9.12 -5.25
CA ILE A 110 4.22 7.66 -5.48
C ILE A 110 4.92 7.38 -6.81
N ARG A 111 4.56 8.09 -7.89
CA ARG A 111 5.21 7.93 -9.20
C ARG A 111 6.70 8.24 -9.16
N TYR A 112 7.10 9.33 -8.50
CA TYR A 112 8.51 9.67 -8.37
C TYR A 112 9.30 8.63 -7.57
N LYS A 113 8.70 8.05 -6.53
CA LYS A 113 9.36 7.05 -5.67
C LYS A 113 9.36 5.64 -6.27
N SER A 114 8.29 5.23 -6.94
CA SER A 114 8.16 3.88 -7.52
C SER A 114 8.75 3.77 -8.93
N ASN A 115 8.99 4.90 -9.59
CA ASN A 115 9.40 4.97 -10.99
C ASN A 115 8.43 4.24 -11.96
N LEU A 116 7.15 4.14 -11.58
CA LEU A 116 6.12 3.47 -12.39
C LEU A 116 5.31 4.47 -13.24
N PRO A 117 4.78 4.04 -14.41
CA PRO A 117 3.84 4.84 -15.18
C PRO A 117 2.57 5.17 -14.39
N LEU A 118 2.02 6.37 -14.59
CA LEU A 118 0.82 6.82 -13.86
C LEU A 118 -0.40 5.92 -14.11
N THR A 119 -0.49 5.31 -15.30
CA THR A 119 -1.54 4.36 -15.68
C THR A 119 -1.51 3.09 -14.83
N GLU A 120 -0.33 2.54 -14.58
CA GLU A 120 -0.14 1.36 -13.71
C GLU A 120 -0.43 1.70 -12.26
N ILE A 121 0.08 2.84 -11.77
CA ILE A 121 -0.17 3.32 -10.41
C ILE A 121 -1.68 3.47 -10.17
N ASN A 122 -2.43 4.06 -11.09
CA ASN A 122 -3.88 4.21 -10.95
C ASN A 122 -4.61 2.86 -10.91
N LYS A 123 -4.14 1.84 -11.65
CA LYS A 123 -4.69 0.48 -11.58
C LYS A 123 -4.40 -0.17 -10.23
N ILE A 124 -3.16 -0.09 -9.75
CA ILE A 124 -2.73 -0.63 -8.46
C ILE A 124 -3.50 0.02 -7.31
N LEU A 125 -3.57 1.36 -7.29
CA LEU A 125 -4.29 2.11 -6.27
C LEU A 125 -5.78 1.73 -6.22
N LYS A 126 -6.45 1.63 -7.39
CA LYS A 126 -7.85 1.16 -7.44
C LYS A 126 -8.00 -0.27 -6.92
N ASN A 127 -7.07 -1.17 -7.25
CA ASN A 127 -7.11 -2.56 -6.78
C ASN A 127 -6.96 -2.63 -5.24
N MET A 128 -6.00 -1.90 -4.69
CA MET A 128 -5.78 -1.83 -3.24
C MET A 128 -6.93 -1.14 -2.49
N GLU A 129 -7.53 -0.11 -3.07
CA GLU A 129 -8.70 0.59 -2.53
C GLU A 129 -9.92 -0.35 -2.49
N SER A 130 -10.16 -1.12 -3.55
CA SER A 130 -11.21 -2.16 -3.59
C SER A 130 -11.00 -3.25 -2.55
N LYS A 131 -9.74 -3.65 -2.30
CA LYS A 131 -9.38 -4.62 -1.26
C LYS A 131 -9.38 -4.03 0.17
N LYS A 132 -9.67 -2.74 0.33
CA LYS A 132 -9.62 -2.00 1.61
C LYS A 132 -8.24 -2.07 2.30
N LEU A 133 -7.16 -2.16 1.53
CA LEU A 133 -5.79 -2.08 2.07
C LEU A 133 -5.37 -0.62 2.27
N ILE A 134 -5.80 0.25 1.37
CA ILE A 134 -5.57 1.68 1.40
C ILE A 134 -6.91 2.42 1.34
N LYS A 135 -6.88 3.70 1.70
CA LYS A 135 -7.98 4.64 1.50
C LYS A 135 -7.49 5.94 0.90
N ALA A 136 -8.38 6.59 0.19
CA ALA A 136 -8.18 7.91 -0.36
C ALA A 136 -8.80 8.98 0.53
N VAL A 137 -8.02 10.02 0.86
CA VAL A 137 -8.49 11.17 1.64
C VAL A 137 -8.18 12.43 0.84
N LYS A 138 -9.13 13.35 0.68
CA LYS A 138 -8.81 14.67 0.12
C LYS A 138 -8.24 15.53 1.24
N SER A 139 -7.21 16.29 0.91
CA SER A 139 -6.62 17.24 1.85
C SER A 139 -7.50 18.48 1.96
N VAL A 140 -7.84 18.88 3.18
CA VAL A 140 -8.53 20.15 3.45
C VAL A 140 -7.61 21.34 3.16
N ALA A 141 -6.33 21.27 3.54
CA ALA A 141 -5.34 22.32 3.25
C ALA A 141 -5.10 22.52 1.76
N ALA A 142 -5.26 21.46 0.96
CA ALA A 142 -5.13 21.51 -0.49
C ALA A 142 -6.32 20.81 -1.14
N SER A 143 -7.47 21.49 -1.18
CA SER A 143 -8.78 21.00 -1.66
C SER A 143 -8.75 20.16 -2.95
N LYS A 144 -7.79 20.40 -3.86
CA LYS A 144 -7.66 19.66 -5.14
C LYS A 144 -6.75 18.42 -5.06
N LYS A 145 -6.09 18.14 -3.94
CA LYS A 145 -5.11 17.04 -3.79
C LYS A 145 -5.71 15.89 -2.98
N LYS A 146 -5.77 14.71 -3.62
CA LYS A 146 -6.08 13.43 -2.99
C LYS A 146 -4.78 12.77 -2.54
N VAL A 147 -4.71 12.42 -1.25
CA VAL A 147 -3.63 11.64 -0.66
C VAL A 147 -4.11 10.22 -0.36
N TYR A 148 -3.19 9.27 -0.42
CA TYR A 148 -3.43 7.86 -0.12
C TYR A 148 -2.72 7.50 1.18
N MET A 149 -3.37 6.69 2.00
CA MET A 149 -2.85 6.18 3.26
C MET A 149 -3.42 4.79 3.53
N LEU A 150 -2.85 4.07 4.50
CA LEU A 150 -3.39 2.77 4.90
C LEU A 150 -4.81 2.89 5.45
N TYR A 151 -5.62 1.86 5.24
CA TYR A 151 -7.03 1.88 5.61
C TYR A 151 -7.24 2.08 7.13
N ASN A 152 -6.41 1.42 7.93
CA ASN A 152 -6.43 1.45 9.40
C ASN A 152 -5.78 2.70 10.01
N VAL A 153 -5.05 3.51 9.24
CA VAL A 153 -4.38 4.71 9.74
C VAL A 153 -5.34 5.89 9.79
N GLN A 154 -5.45 6.57 10.93
CA GLN A 154 -6.22 7.82 11.00
C GLN A 154 -5.44 8.97 10.33
N PRO A 155 -6.10 9.76 9.47
CA PRO A 155 -5.47 10.92 8.85
C PRO A 155 -5.09 11.97 9.90
N ASP A 156 -3.97 12.64 9.67
CA ASP A 156 -3.52 13.74 10.51
C ASP A 156 -4.51 14.92 10.50
N ARG A 157 -4.56 15.68 11.60
CA ARG A 157 -5.40 16.88 11.73
C ARG A 157 -5.09 17.92 10.67
N SER A 158 -3.84 17.99 10.20
CA SER A 158 -3.44 18.87 9.08
C SER A 158 -4.07 18.46 7.74
N VAL A 159 -4.43 17.18 7.59
CA VAL A 159 -5.07 16.65 6.37
C VAL A 159 -6.58 16.81 6.45
N THR A 160 -7.19 16.54 7.61
CA THR A 160 -8.65 16.61 7.82
C THR A 160 -9.18 17.99 8.18
N GLY A 161 -8.33 18.94 8.56
CA GLY A 161 -8.77 20.26 9.05
C GLY A 161 -9.26 20.25 10.51
N GLY A 162 -9.24 19.10 11.18
CA GLY A 162 -9.64 18.96 12.57
C GLY A 162 -11.15 18.95 12.77
N ALA A 163 -11.62 19.53 13.88
CA ALA A 163 -13.00 19.39 14.32
C ALA A 163 -14.00 20.32 13.62
N TRP A 164 -13.52 21.24 12.80
CA TRP A 164 -14.35 22.16 12.01
C TRP A 164 -14.75 21.58 10.66
N TYR A 165 -14.27 20.38 10.35
CA TYR A 165 -14.49 19.70 9.09
C TYR A 165 -15.00 18.30 9.35
N SER A 166 -16.02 17.90 8.59
CA SER A 166 -16.53 16.53 8.57
C SER A 166 -16.60 16.09 7.12
N ASP A 167 -16.08 14.90 6.86
CA ASP A 167 -15.96 14.35 5.50
C ASP A 167 -15.35 15.31 4.46
N GLN A 168 -14.45 16.19 4.91
CA GLN A 168 -13.73 17.20 4.12
C GLN A 168 -14.54 18.45 3.75
N ASP A 169 -15.77 18.58 4.25
CA ASP A 169 -16.58 19.79 4.14
C ASP A 169 -16.50 20.61 5.42
N PHE A 170 -16.43 21.93 5.26
CA PHE A 170 -16.42 22.85 6.39
C PHE A 170 -17.81 22.89 7.02
N GLU A 171 -17.91 22.55 8.31
CA GLU A 171 -19.18 22.59 9.04
C GLU A 171 -19.51 24.02 9.49
N SER A 172 -19.88 24.89 8.54
CA SER A 172 -20.26 26.27 8.84
C SER A 172 -21.44 26.36 9.81
N GLU A 173 -22.41 25.46 9.68
CA GLU A 173 -23.57 25.38 10.57
C GLU A 173 -23.15 25.08 12.01
N PHE A 174 -22.17 24.18 12.20
CA PHE A 174 -21.64 23.88 13.52
C PHE A 174 -20.97 25.10 14.14
N VAL A 175 -20.16 25.83 13.38
CA VAL A 175 -19.52 27.08 13.83
C VAL A 175 -20.58 28.12 14.23
N GLU A 176 -21.64 28.25 13.43
CA GLU A 176 -22.72 29.19 13.70
C GLU A 176 -23.49 28.82 14.97
N VAL A 177 -23.88 27.56 15.13
CA VAL A 177 -24.52 27.06 16.35
C VAL A 177 -23.64 27.31 17.58
N LEU A 178 -22.33 27.03 17.48
CA LEU A 178 -21.38 27.26 18.56
C LEU A 178 -21.31 28.75 18.94
N ASN A 179 -21.26 29.63 17.93
CA ASN A 179 -21.25 31.08 18.13
C ASN A 179 -22.54 31.56 18.82
N GLN A 180 -23.69 31.09 18.34
CA GLN A 180 -24.99 31.40 18.92
C GLN A 180 -25.09 30.95 20.39
N GLN A 181 -24.58 29.76 20.74
CA GLN A 181 -24.58 29.31 22.14
C GLN A 181 -23.63 30.11 23.02
N CYS A 182 -22.43 30.44 22.53
CA CYS A 182 -21.51 31.34 23.24
C CYS A 182 -22.17 32.70 23.49
N PHE A 183 -22.80 33.28 22.47
CA PHE A 183 -23.51 34.55 22.58
C PHE A 183 -24.65 34.47 23.60
N LYS A 184 -25.49 33.43 23.50
CA LYS A 184 -26.61 33.20 24.43
C LYS A 184 -26.16 33.14 25.87
N PHE A 185 -25.08 32.40 26.17
CA PHE A 185 -24.51 32.33 27.51
C PHE A 185 -24.08 33.71 28.04
N LEU A 186 -23.34 34.46 27.23
CA LEU A 186 -22.88 35.80 27.60
C LEU A 186 -24.04 36.77 27.80
N GLN A 187 -25.04 36.70 26.93
CA GLN A 187 -26.25 37.51 27.02
C GLN A 187 -27.03 37.20 28.30
N THR A 188 -27.32 35.93 28.58
CA THR A 188 -28.02 35.52 29.79
C THR A 188 -27.27 35.95 31.05
N LYS A 189 -25.93 35.85 31.07
CA LYS A 189 -25.12 36.32 32.21
C LYS A 189 -25.20 37.84 32.37
N ALA A 190 -25.16 38.60 31.27
CA ALA A 190 -25.29 40.05 31.30
C ALA A 190 -26.69 40.51 31.74
N GLU A 191 -27.75 39.83 31.30
CA GLU A 191 -29.13 40.09 31.69
C GLU A 191 -29.34 39.79 33.18
N ALA A 192 -28.88 38.63 33.66
CA ALA A 192 -28.95 38.27 35.08
C ALA A 192 -28.22 39.28 35.98
N ALA A 193 -27.07 39.80 35.52
CA ALA A 193 -26.35 40.85 36.22
C ALA A 193 -27.16 42.17 36.29
N ARG A 194 -27.78 42.58 35.18
CA ARG A 194 -28.65 43.77 35.12
C ARG A 194 -29.85 43.67 36.05
N ASP A 195 -30.46 42.49 36.12
CA ASP A 195 -31.64 42.24 36.96
C ASP A 195 -31.29 42.08 38.44
N SER A 196 -30.02 41.74 38.75
CA SER A 196 -29.52 41.80 40.11
C SER A 196 -29.50 43.27 40.56
N LYS A 197 -30.47 43.66 41.41
CA LYS A 197 -30.58 45.00 42.02
C LYS A 197 -29.46 45.25 43.04
N GLN A 198 -28.21 45.05 42.64
CA GLN A 198 -27.01 45.21 43.44
C GLN A 198 -26.27 46.51 43.10
N ASN A 199 -25.24 46.81 43.87
CA ASN A 199 -24.39 47.98 43.62
C ASN A 199 -23.77 47.93 42.20
N PRO A 200 -23.64 49.08 41.50
CA PRO A 200 -23.18 49.14 40.11
C PRO A 200 -21.83 48.45 39.84
N MET A 201 -20.90 48.48 40.80
CA MET A 201 -19.61 47.76 40.67
C MET A 201 -19.79 46.24 40.69
N ILE A 202 -20.66 45.72 41.55
CA ILE A 202 -20.88 44.28 41.67
C ILE A 202 -21.66 43.76 40.46
N GLN A 203 -22.66 44.50 40.01
CA GLN A 203 -23.39 44.24 38.77
C GLN A 203 -22.46 44.21 37.54
N ARG A 204 -21.53 45.17 37.44
CA ARG A 204 -20.57 45.15 36.35
C ARG A 204 -19.69 43.90 36.41
N ASN A 205 -19.18 43.55 37.59
CA ASN A 205 -18.30 42.40 37.74
C ASN A 205 -19.00 41.06 37.47
N SER A 206 -20.28 40.93 37.82
CA SER A 206 -21.06 39.72 37.59
C SER A 206 -21.45 39.49 36.13
N SER A 207 -21.40 40.53 35.28
CA SER A 207 -21.69 40.40 33.84
C SER A 207 -20.53 39.82 33.02
N TYR A 208 -19.31 39.81 33.54
CA TYR A 208 -18.16 39.25 32.83
C TYR A 208 -18.14 37.72 32.87
N ALA A 209 -17.64 37.11 31.81
CA ALA A 209 -17.30 35.70 31.76
C ALA A 209 -15.88 35.51 31.26
N SER A 210 -15.18 34.56 31.86
CA SER A 210 -13.91 34.04 31.38
C SER A 210 -14.13 33.07 30.21
N SER A 211 -13.11 32.91 29.37
CA SER A 211 -13.11 31.91 28.31
C SER A 211 -13.30 30.48 28.84
N HIS A 212 -12.83 30.19 30.05
CA HIS A 212 -13.00 28.89 30.69
C HIS A 212 -14.45 28.61 31.09
N GLU A 213 -15.18 29.61 31.59
CA GLU A 213 -16.61 29.47 31.90
C GLU A 213 -17.44 29.22 30.63
N VAL A 214 -17.14 29.96 29.56
CA VAL A 214 -17.81 29.75 28.26
C VAL A 214 -17.52 28.35 27.71
N TRP A 215 -16.25 27.92 27.76
CA TRP A 215 -15.88 26.56 27.34
C TRP A 215 -16.60 25.48 28.15
N LYS A 216 -16.65 25.62 29.48
CA LYS A 216 -17.34 24.66 30.36
C LYS A 216 -18.83 24.56 30.02
N TYR A 217 -19.50 25.69 29.81
CA TYR A 217 -20.91 25.71 29.39
C TYR A 217 -21.13 24.97 28.06
N ILE A 218 -20.27 25.21 27.07
CA ILE A 218 -20.34 24.54 25.77
C ILE A 218 -20.10 23.03 25.90
N CYS A 219 -19.18 22.59 26.77
CA CYS A 219 -18.94 21.18 27.05
C CYS A 219 -20.14 20.53 27.75
N GLU A 220 -20.78 21.21 28.70
CA GLU A 220 -21.99 20.74 29.41
C GLU A 220 -23.19 20.58 28.47
N LEU A 221 -23.31 21.44 27.46
CA LEU A 221 -24.33 21.31 26.42
C LEU A 221 -24.11 20.11 25.48
N GLY A 222 -22.92 19.49 25.48
CA GLY A 222 -22.61 18.33 24.65
C GLY A 222 -22.52 18.61 23.14
N ILE A 223 -22.43 19.89 22.75
CA ILE A 223 -22.45 20.32 21.34
C ILE A 223 -21.11 20.00 20.66
N SER A 224 -19.99 20.13 21.37
CA SER A 224 -18.67 19.82 20.84
C SER A 224 -18.26 18.37 21.16
N LYS A 225 -17.82 17.63 20.13
CA LYS A 225 -17.17 16.32 20.29
C LYS A 225 -15.69 16.44 20.65
N VAL A 226 -15.13 17.65 20.62
CA VAL A 226 -13.73 17.92 20.99
C VAL A 226 -13.66 18.07 22.50
N LYS A 227 -13.01 17.09 23.14
CA LYS A 227 -12.64 17.14 24.56
C LYS A 227 -11.37 17.95 24.75
#